data_AF-A0A177LPN2-F1
#
_entry.id   AF-A0A177LPN2-F1
#
_cell.length_a   1.000
_cell.length_b   1.000
_cell.length_c   1.000
_cell.angle_alpha   90.00
_cell.angle_beta   90.00
_cell.angle_gamma   90.00
#
_symmetry.space_group_name_H-M   'P 1'
#
loop_
_entity.id
_entity.type
_entity.pdbx_description
1 polymer ?
#
loop_
_entity_poly.entity_id
_entity_poly.type
_entity_poly.pdbx_seq_one_letter_code
_entity_poly.pdbx_strand_id
1 'polypeptide(L)'
;MDIINKPFSLEKYSEKICNDGSFTVLQSKKIKEIFNENSKYFIQKGWQKIGQSDYIVTELIASNETDLSKIESKRSTKYLFITGNKILKDTLKIKKKFDYSICQLDKENRKIGLAVGKYKMSAGNEFFEIHHLYQIDTEGKIKKIKLSTTVFDCPAPSDYVKDEEPDSYTFGVVGGKKLNRYWYENSLNNQ
;
A
#
# COMPACT_ATOMS: atom_id res chain seq x y z
N MET A 1 -14.42 16.19 11.30
CA MET A 1 -14.36 15.34 12.52
C MET A 1 -13.10 14.51 12.40
N ASP A 2 -12.12 14.74 13.27
CA ASP A 2 -10.82 14.07 13.19
C ASP A 2 -10.89 12.66 13.80
N ILE A 3 -10.51 11.63 13.04
CA ILE A 3 -10.46 10.22 13.47
C ILE A 3 -9.03 9.77 13.82
N ILE A 4 -8.03 10.61 13.57
CA ILE A 4 -6.63 10.34 13.89
C ILE A 4 -6.42 10.35 15.41
N ASN A 5 -5.51 9.50 15.87
CA ASN A 5 -5.16 9.26 17.27
C ASN A 5 -6.33 8.78 18.14
N LYS A 6 -7.32 8.12 17.53
CA LYS A 6 -8.46 7.52 18.24
C LYS A 6 -8.50 6.00 18.03
N PRO A 7 -9.15 5.25 18.94
CA PRO A 7 -9.46 3.84 18.71
C PRO A 7 -10.18 3.66 17.37
N PHE A 8 -9.67 2.77 16.54
CA PHE A 8 -10.12 2.61 15.17
C PHE A 8 -10.31 1.14 14.81
N SER A 9 -11.49 0.85 14.30
CA SER A 9 -11.75 -0.35 13.50
C SER A 9 -12.68 0.06 12.37
N LEU A 10 -12.46 -0.49 11.18
CA LEU A 10 -13.28 -0.16 10.01
C LEU A 10 -14.76 -0.50 10.23
N GLU A 11 -15.03 -1.58 10.96
CA GLU A 11 -16.35 -2.05 11.36
C GLU A 11 -17.12 -1.04 12.24
N LYS A 12 -16.43 -0.22 13.05
CA LYS A 12 -17.11 0.85 13.82
C LYS A 12 -17.62 1.98 12.94
N TYR A 13 -17.04 2.13 11.76
CA TYR A 13 -17.35 3.22 10.83
C TYR A 13 -18.11 2.76 9.61
N SER A 14 -18.35 1.45 9.46
CA SER A 14 -18.86 0.86 8.23
C SER A 14 -19.79 -0.32 8.52
N GLU A 15 -20.84 -0.43 7.71
CA GLU A 15 -21.68 -1.60 7.64
C GLU A 15 -21.02 -2.66 6.76
N LYS A 16 -21.01 -3.91 7.22
CA LYS A 16 -20.45 -5.04 6.48
C LYS A 16 -21.52 -5.65 5.57
N ILE A 17 -21.27 -5.62 4.27
CA ILE A 17 -22.21 -6.11 3.24
C ILE A 17 -21.96 -7.58 2.92
N CYS A 18 -20.71 -7.97 2.73
CA CYS A 18 -20.33 -9.38 2.59
C CYS A 18 -18.88 -9.64 3.03
N ASN A 19 -18.57 -10.91 3.25
CA ASN A 19 -17.25 -11.42 3.61
C ASN A 19 -16.97 -12.70 2.84
N ASP A 20 -15.88 -12.74 2.11
CA ASP A 20 -15.51 -13.90 1.29
C ASP A 20 -14.20 -14.56 1.79
N GLY A 21 -13.85 -14.34 3.07
CA GLY A 21 -12.61 -14.82 3.68
C GLY A 21 -11.35 -14.11 3.21
N SER A 22 -11.27 -13.78 1.92
CA SER A 22 -10.17 -13.05 1.26
C SER A 22 -10.37 -11.54 1.24
N PHE A 23 -11.63 -11.06 1.29
CA PHE A 23 -11.94 -9.64 1.39
C PHE A 23 -13.26 -9.42 2.14
N THR A 24 -13.44 -8.19 2.64
CA THR A 24 -14.69 -7.71 3.22
C THR A 24 -15.20 -6.51 2.42
N VAL A 25 -16.48 -6.53 2.05
CA VAL A 25 -17.17 -5.40 1.41
C VAL A 25 -17.89 -4.59 2.46
N LEU A 26 -17.63 -3.29 2.45
CA LEU A 26 -18.11 -2.33 3.42
C LEU A 26 -18.92 -1.24 2.73
N GLN A 27 -19.95 -0.75 3.41
CA GLN A 27 -20.63 0.50 3.08
C GLN A 27 -20.47 1.46 4.25
N SER A 28 -19.97 2.67 3.99
CA SER A 28 -19.70 3.63 5.07
C SER A 28 -20.04 5.04 4.64
N LYS A 29 -20.97 5.68 5.36
CA LYS A 29 -21.18 7.14 5.23
C LYS A 29 -19.99 7.92 5.80
N LYS A 30 -19.41 7.42 6.90
CA LYS A 30 -18.33 8.11 7.60
C LYS A 30 -17.04 8.18 6.78
N ILE A 31 -16.63 7.09 6.16
CA ILE A 31 -15.43 7.05 5.31
C ILE A 31 -15.62 7.96 4.10
N LYS A 32 -16.83 7.99 3.50
CA LYS A 32 -17.17 8.93 2.42
C LYS A 32 -16.98 10.38 2.84
N GLU A 33 -17.50 10.77 4.00
CA GLU A 33 -17.33 12.12 4.55
C GLU A 33 -15.85 12.46 4.78
N ILE A 34 -15.10 11.55 5.41
CA ILE A 34 -13.70 11.79 5.80
C ILE A 34 -12.80 12.01 4.58
N PHE A 35 -13.01 11.23 3.51
CA PHE A 35 -12.16 11.27 2.33
C PHE A 35 -12.75 12.02 1.14
N ASN A 36 -13.94 12.62 1.32
CA ASN A 36 -14.76 13.18 0.25
C ASN A 36 -14.88 12.21 -0.94
N GLU A 37 -15.33 10.98 -0.64
CA GLU A 37 -15.41 9.87 -1.59
C GLU A 37 -16.87 9.55 -1.93
N ASN A 38 -17.16 9.32 -3.21
CA ASN A 38 -18.52 9.09 -3.71
C ASN A 38 -18.81 7.61 -4.04
N SER A 39 -17.79 6.75 -4.01
CA SER A 39 -17.94 5.30 -4.22
C SER A 39 -19.04 4.69 -3.35
N LYS A 40 -19.80 3.75 -3.89
CA LYS A 40 -20.88 3.06 -3.17
C LYS A 40 -20.33 2.20 -2.03
N TYR A 41 -19.25 1.48 -2.30
CA TYR A 41 -18.64 0.47 -1.44
C TYR A 41 -17.14 0.74 -1.20
N PHE A 42 -16.62 0.08 -0.17
CA PHE A 42 -15.19 -0.01 0.14
C PHE A 42 -14.81 -1.48 0.33
N ILE A 43 -13.73 -1.91 -0.29
CA ILE A 43 -13.25 -3.30 -0.22
C ILE A 43 -12.01 -3.35 0.65
N GLN A 44 -12.07 -4.10 1.73
CA GLN A 44 -10.92 -4.38 2.59
C GLN A 44 -10.28 -5.69 2.13
N LYS A 45 -9.10 -5.61 1.51
CA LYS A 45 -8.35 -6.79 1.01
C LYS A 45 -7.46 -7.47 2.07
N GLY A 46 -7.29 -6.86 3.25
CA GLY A 46 -6.47 -7.41 4.32
C GLY A 46 -5.58 -6.36 4.97
N TRP A 47 -4.52 -6.82 5.61
CA TRP A 47 -3.58 -5.98 6.34
C TRP A 47 -2.15 -6.52 6.28
N GLN A 48 -1.17 -5.65 6.45
CA GLN A 48 0.25 -5.98 6.45
C GLN A 48 0.95 -5.33 7.65
N LYS A 49 1.78 -6.09 8.36
CA LYS A 49 2.62 -5.56 9.45
C LYS A 49 3.79 -4.75 8.88
N ILE A 50 4.12 -3.64 9.51
CA ILE A 50 5.20 -2.75 9.09
C ILE A 50 6.51 -3.17 9.75
N GLY A 51 7.35 -3.89 9.02
CA GLY A 51 8.67 -4.34 9.50
C GLY A 51 8.58 -5.03 10.87
N GLN A 52 9.43 -4.60 11.80
CA GLN A 52 9.42 -5.09 13.19
C GLN A 52 8.50 -4.29 14.13
N SER A 53 7.80 -3.26 13.64
CA SER A 53 6.95 -2.40 14.48
C SER A 53 5.59 -3.04 14.80
N ASP A 54 4.88 -2.51 15.80
CA ASP A 54 3.49 -2.89 16.10
C ASP A 54 2.46 -2.22 15.18
N TYR A 55 2.92 -1.54 14.13
CA TYR A 55 2.05 -0.87 13.17
C TYR A 55 1.60 -1.82 12.06
N ILE A 56 0.37 -1.61 11.62
CA ILE A 56 -0.28 -2.35 10.56
C ILE A 56 -0.81 -1.36 9.52
N VAL A 57 -0.57 -1.67 8.25
CA VAL A 57 -1.25 -1.03 7.11
C VAL A 57 -2.48 -1.84 6.76
N THR A 58 -3.65 -1.20 6.76
CA THR A 58 -4.88 -1.78 6.21
C THR A 58 -5.27 -1.02 4.94
N GLU A 59 -5.56 -1.75 3.87
CA GLU A 59 -6.02 -1.18 2.62
C GLU A 59 -7.55 -1.17 2.53
N LEU A 60 -8.11 -0.06 2.05
CA LEU A 60 -9.45 0.01 1.49
C LEU A 60 -9.44 0.48 0.04
N ILE A 61 -10.13 -0.25 -0.83
CA ILE A 61 -10.35 0.12 -2.23
C ILE A 61 -11.75 0.71 -2.38
N ALA A 62 -11.85 1.92 -2.89
CA ALA A 62 -13.14 2.56 -3.19
C ALA A 62 -13.70 2.05 -4.51
N SER A 63 -14.93 1.52 -4.48
CA SER A 63 -15.56 0.86 -5.63
C SER A 63 -17.07 1.10 -5.70
N ASN A 64 -17.64 1.02 -6.91
CA ASN A 64 -19.10 0.91 -7.09
C ASN A 64 -19.56 -0.54 -7.27
N GLU A 65 -18.61 -1.46 -7.40
CA GLU A 65 -18.80 -2.90 -7.52
C GLU A 65 -18.51 -3.59 -6.18
N THR A 66 -19.22 -4.69 -5.92
CA THR A 66 -18.95 -5.59 -4.77
C THR A 66 -18.13 -6.82 -5.17
N ASP A 67 -18.07 -7.13 -6.46
CA ASP A 67 -17.37 -8.28 -7.02
C ASP A 67 -15.91 -7.91 -7.32
N LEU A 68 -14.98 -8.58 -6.62
CA LEU A 68 -13.55 -8.29 -6.71
C LEU A 68 -12.99 -8.48 -8.13
N SER A 69 -13.54 -9.42 -8.92
CA SER A 69 -13.10 -9.69 -10.28
C SER A 69 -13.37 -8.52 -11.23
N LYS A 70 -14.35 -7.67 -10.89
CA LYS A 70 -14.72 -6.47 -11.65
C LYS A 70 -13.97 -5.22 -11.20
N ILE A 71 -13.20 -5.31 -10.11
CA ILE A 71 -12.49 -4.18 -9.53
C ILE A 71 -11.10 -4.09 -10.15
N GLU A 72 -10.98 -3.22 -11.14
CA GLU A 72 -9.69 -2.85 -11.66
C GLU A 72 -8.94 -1.98 -10.64
N SER A 73 -7.90 -2.55 -10.03
CA SER A 73 -7.03 -1.85 -9.06
C SER A 73 -6.51 -0.51 -9.60
N LYS A 74 -6.10 -0.46 -10.88
CA LYS A 74 -5.62 0.76 -11.54
C LYS A 74 -6.70 1.84 -11.71
N ARG A 75 -7.99 1.50 -11.69
CA ARG A 75 -9.11 2.45 -11.83
C ARG A 75 -9.70 2.90 -10.50
N SER A 76 -9.23 2.32 -9.42
CA SER A 76 -9.80 2.52 -8.09
C SER A 76 -8.93 3.44 -7.25
N THR A 77 -9.58 4.25 -6.41
CA THR A 77 -8.87 5.00 -5.36
C THR A 77 -8.62 4.04 -4.20
N LYS A 78 -7.41 4.05 -3.64
CA LYS A 78 -7.08 3.25 -2.47
C LYS A 78 -6.84 4.16 -1.26
N TYR A 79 -7.16 3.67 -0.08
CA TYR A 79 -6.93 4.35 1.19
C TYR A 79 -6.15 3.41 2.09
N LEU A 80 -4.98 3.86 2.55
CA LEU A 80 -4.17 3.13 3.51
C LEU A 80 -4.43 3.71 4.89
N PHE A 81 -4.64 2.83 5.88
CA PHE A 81 -4.82 3.20 7.27
C PHE A 81 -3.65 2.61 8.07
N ILE A 82 -2.90 3.46 8.77
CA ILE A 82 -1.81 3.03 9.64
C ILE A 82 -2.36 2.95 11.05
N THR A 83 -2.39 1.75 11.62
CA THR A 83 -2.91 1.50 12.97
C THR A 83 -1.83 0.90 13.85
N GLY A 84 -1.75 1.31 15.11
CA GLY A 84 -0.89 0.71 16.13
C GLY A 84 -1.65 0.63 17.44
N ASN A 85 -1.63 -0.54 18.10
CA ASN A 85 -2.40 -0.78 19.32
C ASN A 85 -3.89 -0.40 19.18
N LYS A 86 -4.49 -0.72 18.03
CA LYS A 86 -5.90 -0.39 17.67
C LYS A 86 -6.19 1.12 17.59
N ILE A 87 -5.18 1.98 17.54
CA ILE A 87 -5.31 3.43 17.37
C ILE A 87 -4.93 3.79 15.93
N LEU A 88 -5.76 4.57 15.25
CA LEU A 88 -5.40 5.11 13.93
C LEU A 88 -4.35 6.19 14.07
N LYS A 89 -3.19 6.00 13.47
CA LYS A 89 -2.07 6.95 13.51
C LYS A 89 -2.09 7.88 12.31
N ASP A 90 -2.36 7.35 11.13
CA ASP A 90 -2.39 8.16 9.91
C ASP A 90 -3.16 7.46 8.78
N THR A 91 -3.43 8.20 7.71
CA THR A 91 -4.03 7.67 6.49
C THR A 91 -3.37 8.22 5.23
N LEU A 92 -3.32 7.44 4.16
CA LEU A 92 -2.82 7.87 2.86
C LEU A 92 -3.80 7.54 1.75
N LYS A 93 -4.21 8.56 0.99
CA LYS A 93 -5.01 8.41 -0.22
C LYS A 93 -4.10 8.14 -1.44
N ILE A 94 -4.26 6.99 -2.06
CA ILE A 94 -3.64 6.62 -3.33
C ILE A 94 -4.63 6.88 -4.45
N LYS A 95 -4.30 7.82 -5.33
CA LYS A 95 -5.15 8.18 -6.46
C LYS A 95 -5.22 7.05 -7.48
N LYS A 96 -6.31 7.02 -8.26
CA LYS A 96 -6.44 6.18 -9.45
C LYS A 96 -5.19 6.27 -10.33
N LYS A 97 -4.86 5.18 -11.02
CA LYS A 97 -3.65 4.96 -11.84
C LYS A 97 -2.34 4.85 -11.06
N PHE A 98 -2.38 4.98 -9.73
CA PHE A 98 -1.24 4.70 -8.88
C PHE A 98 -1.46 3.45 -8.05
N ASP A 99 -0.36 2.79 -7.79
CA ASP A 99 -0.21 1.67 -6.89
C ASP A 99 0.77 2.04 -5.77
N TYR A 100 0.84 1.22 -4.73
CA TYR A 100 1.79 1.42 -3.65
C TYR A 100 2.52 0.13 -3.30
N SER A 101 3.71 0.29 -2.75
CA SER A 101 4.50 -0.78 -2.18
C SER A 101 5.09 -0.33 -0.85
N ILE A 102 5.13 -1.24 0.13
CA ILE A 102 5.83 -1.01 1.40
C ILE A 102 7.31 -1.31 1.15
N CYS A 103 8.14 -0.28 1.19
CA CYS A 103 9.55 -0.35 0.79
C CYS A 103 10.52 -0.17 1.97
N GLN A 104 11.75 -0.64 1.80
CA GLN A 104 12.83 -0.51 2.78
C GLN A 104 13.68 0.72 2.48
N LEU A 105 13.88 1.57 3.48
CA LEU A 105 14.66 2.81 3.39
C LEU A 105 16.04 2.68 4.08
N ASP A 106 16.33 1.53 4.68
CA ASP A 106 17.65 1.12 5.16
C ASP A 106 17.89 -0.37 4.92
N LYS A 107 19.16 -0.80 5.03
CA LYS A 107 19.56 -2.20 4.79
C LYS A 107 19.00 -3.17 5.84
N GLU A 108 18.81 -2.69 7.07
CA GLU A 108 18.37 -3.52 8.19
C GLU A 108 16.84 -3.61 8.31
N ASN A 109 16.09 -3.04 7.36
CA ASN A 109 14.61 -3.04 7.37
C ASN A 109 14.01 -2.43 8.67
N ARG A 110 14.69 -1.42 9.25
CA ARG A 110 14.21 -0.67 10.42
C ARG A 110 13.50 0.62 10.01
N LYS A 111 13.83 1.18 8.85
CA LYS A 111 13.16 2.33 8.26
C LYS A 111 12.26 1.88 7.12
N ILE A 112 10.95 2.00 7.34
CA ILE A 112 9.94 1.59 6.37
C ILE A 112 9.36 2.80 5.65
N GLY A 113 9.15 2.66 4.35
CA GLY A 113 8.51 3.64 3.51
C GLY A 113 7.27 3.12 2.79
N LEU A 114 6.53 4.05 2.22
CA LEU A 114 5.48 3.79 1.24
C LEU A 114 5.92 4.42 -0.08
N ALA A 115 6.25 3.58 -1.06
CA ALA A 115 6.51 4.00 -2.42
C ALA A 115 5.19 4.01 -3.19
N VAL A 116 4.81 5.15 -3.77
CA VAL A 116 3.58 5.31 -4.57
C VAL A 116 3.97 5.63 -6.00
N GLY A 117 3.48 4.83 -6.93
CA GLY A 117 4.03 4.77 -8.27
C GLY A 117 3.12 4.13 -9.29
N LYS A 118 3.65 3.91 -10.49
CA LYS A 118 2.95 3.26 -11.59
C LYS A 118 3.61 1.93 -11.90
N TYR A 119 2.82 0.86 -11.88
CA TYR A 119 3.29 -0.46 -12.30
C TYR A 119 3.20 -0.62 -13.81
N LYS A 120 4.34 -0.86 -14.46
CA LYS A 120 4.48 -1.07 -15.90
C LYS A 120 4.87 -2.52 -16.16
N MET A 121 4.07 -3.21 -16.96
CA MET A 121 4.35 -4.57 -17.42
C MET A 121 4.51 -4.55 -18.94
N SER A 122 5.64 -5.04 -19.45
CA SER A 122 5.89 -5.19 -20.88
C SER A 122 6.66 -6.48 -21.12
N ALA A 123 6.11 -7.41 -21.90
CA ALA A 123 6.72 -8.67 -22.37
C ALA A 123 7.99 -9.11 -21.60
N GLY A 124 7.81 -9.70 -20.42
CA GLY A 124 8.89 -10.27 -19.61
C GLY A 124 9.72 -9.28 -18.79
N ASN A 125 9.38 -7.99 -18.77
CA ASN A 125 9.99 -6.96 -17.92
C ASN A 125 8.91 -6.25 -17.11
N GLU A 126 9.07 -6.25 -15.79
CA GLU A 126 8.17 -5.60 -14.86
C GLU A 126 8.91 -4.47 -14.14
N PHE A 127 8.30 -3.29 -14.09
CA PHE A 127 8.91 -2.10 -13.51
C PHE A 127 7.93 -1.28 -12.69
N PHE A 128 8.30 -0.99 -11.45
CA PHE A 128 7.58 -0.04 -10.60
C PHE A 128 8.26 1.33 -10.60
N GLU A 129 7.63 2.29 -11.27
CA GLU A 129 8.11 3.68 -11.32
C GLU A 129 7.55 4.47 -10.13
N ILE A 130 8.40 4.89 -9.20
CA ILE A 130 8.03 5.60 -7.97
C ILE A 130 7.90 7.10 -8.27
N HIS A 131 6.73 7.66 -7.97
CA HIS A 131 6.39 9.09 -8.19
C HIS A 131 6.33 9.86 -6.88
N HIS A 132 5.97 9.19 -5.78
CA HIS A 132 5.96 9.76 -4.45
C HIS A 132 6.55 8.75 -3.46
N LEU A 133 7.29 9.27 -2.49
CA LEU A 133 7.89 8.47 -1.45
C LEU A 133 7.53 9.05 -0.08
N TYR A 134 7.13 8.18 0.82
CA TYR A 134 6.79 8.52 2.19
C TYR A 134 7.59 7.63 3.14
N GLN A 135 7.92 8.16 4.31
CA GLN A 135 8.44 7.40 5.43
C GLN A 135 7.33 7.28 6.48
N ILE A 136 7.21 6.10 7.07
CA ILE A 136 6.43 5.91 8.30
C ILE A 136 7.39 6.11 9.45
N ASP A 137 7.15 7.12 10.30
CA ASP A 137 7.99 7.38 11.45
C ASP A 137 7.66 6.46 12.65
N THR A 138 8.41 6.62 13.74
CA THR A 138 8.27 5.82 14.95
C THR A 138 6.91 5.98 15.65
N GLU A 139 6.17 7.04 15.35
CA GLU A 139 4.81 7.30 15.88
C GLU A 139 3.71 6.77 14.94
N GLY A 140 4.10 6.16 13.82
CA GLY A 140 3.18 5.67 12.79
C GLY A 140 2.64 6.79 11.89
N LYS A 141 3.28 7.98 11.88
CA LYS A 141 2.90 9.09 11.01
C LYS A 141 3.55 8.96 9.65
N ILE A 142 2.80 9.33 8.61
CA ILE A 142 3.26 9.30 7.22
C ILE A 142 3.85 10.65 6.88
N LYS A 143 5.15 10.69 6.63
CA LYS A 143 5.88 11.90 6.22
C LYS A 143 6.35 11.76 4.79
N LYS A 144 5.98 12.72 3.93
CA LYS A 144 6.50 12.79 2.57
C LYS A 144 8.00 13.09 2.62
N ILE A 145 8.79 12.29 1.90
CA ILE A 145 10.25 12.44 1.81
C ILE A 145 10.68 12.70 0.36
N LYS A 146 11.93 13.09 0.18
CA LYS A 146 12.49 13.40 -1.14
C LYS A 146 12.61 12.12 -1.96
N LEU A 147 12.35 12.20 -3.27
CA LEU A 147 12.60 11.09 -4.20
C LEU A 147 14.09 10.72 -4.32
N SER A 148 14.99 11.62 -3.92
CA SER A 148 16.43 11.32 -3.83
C SER A 148 16.80 10.43 -2.65
N THR A 149 15.86 10.07 -1.78
CA THR A 149 16.11 9.15 -0.67
C THR A 149 16.38 7.75 -1.22
N THR A 150 17.43 7.11 -0.73
CA THR A 150 17.76 5.73 -1.11
C THR A 150 16.63 4.78 -0.70
N VAL A 151 16.10 4.05 -1.67
CA VAL A 151 15.20 2.91 -1.46
C VAL A 151 16.05 1.65 -1.65
N PHE A 152 16.25 0.90 -0.59
CA PHE A 152 17.08 -0.31 -0.61
C PHE A 152 16.32 -1.47 -1.24
N ASP A 153 15.08 -1.67 -0.85
CA ASP A 153 14.23 -2.71 -1.41
C ASP A 153 12.80 -2.19 -1.62
N CYS A 154 12.16 -2.61 -2.71
CA CYS A 154 10.78 -2.23 -2.98
C CYS A 154 10.07 -3.35 -3.72
N PRO A 155 9.25 -4.18 -3.03
CA PRO A 155 8.50 -5.24 -3.68
C PRO A 155 7.51 -4.73 -4.72
N ALA A 156 7.08 -5.64 -5.60
CA ALA A 156 5.94 -5.36 -6.46
C ALA A 156 4.73 -4.97 -5.59
N PRO A 157 3.90 -4.01 -6.03
CA PRO A 157 2.64 -3.71 -5.35
C PRO A 157 1.80 -4.98 -5.18
N SER A 158 1.03 -5.07 -4.09
CA SER A 158 0.32 -6.29 -3.67
C SER A 158 -0.55 -6.94 -4.75
N ASP A 159 -1.14 -6.13 -5.64
CA ASP A 159 -1.98 -6.64 -6.74
C ASP A 159 -1.20 -7.34 -7.86
N TYR A 160 0.14 -7.26 -7.86
CA TYR A 160 1.03 -7.86 -8.86
C TYR A 160 2.05 -8.81 -8.26
N VAL A 161 1.96 -9.10 -6.95
CA VAL A 161 2.77 -10.14 -6.31
C VAL A 161 2.32 -11.48 -6.87
N LYS A 162 3.28 -12.28 -7.34
CA LYS A 162 3.08 -13.64 -7.85
C LYS A 162 3.81 -14.63 -6.93
N ASP A 163 3.46 -15.90 -7.02
CA ASP A 163 4.10 -16.98 -6.25
C ASP A 163 5.61 -17.05 -6.52
N GLU A 164 6.02 -16.72 -7.76
CA GLU A 164 7.41 -16.48 -8.15
C GLU A 164 7.52 -15.04 -8.69
N GLU A 165 8.32 -14.18 -8.05
CA GLU A 165 8.60 -12.87 -8.66
C GLU A 165 9.41 -13.09 -9.94
N PRO A 166 9.07 -12.40 -11.03
CA PRO A 166 9.82 -12.55 -12.27
C PRO A 166 11.26 -12.11 -12.06
N ASP A 167 12.22 -12.87 -12.61
CA ASP A 167 13.67 -12.59 -12.56
C ASP A 167 14.05 -11.16 -12.99
N SER A 168 13.15 -10.47 -13.69
CA SER A 168 13.32 -9.14 -14.29
C SER A 168 12.59 -8.00 -13.57
N TYR A 169 11.98 -8.24 -12.39
CA TYR A 169 11.31 -7.16 -11.66
C TYR A 169 12.33 -6.11 -11.18
N THR A 170 12.06 -4.85 -11.54
CA THR A 170 12.85 -3.70 -11.11
C THR A 170 11.97 -2.59 -10.56
N PHE A 171 12.56 -1.70 -9.78
CA PHE A 171 11.91 -0.49 -9.30
C PHE A 171 12.83 0.72 -9.44
N GLY A 172 12.28 1.92 -9.38
CA GLY A 172 13.09 3.13 -9.49
C GLY A 172 12.24 4.38 -9.46
N VAL A 173 12.82 5.50 -9.06
CA VAL A 173 12.10 6.78 -9.06
C VAL A 173 11.92 7.31 -10.47
N VAL A 174 10.89 8.12 -10.69
CA VAL A 174 10.64 8.80 -11.96
C VAL A 174 11.88 9.59 -12.41
N GLY A 175 12.34 9.32 -13.64
CA GLY A 175 13.57 9.91 -14.20
C GLY A 175 14.88 9.39 -13.58
N GLY A 176 14.81 8.41 -12.67
CA GLY A 176 15.95 7.80 -12.01
C GLY A 176 16.39 6.48 -12.63
N LYS A 177 17.40 5.86 -12.01
CA LYS A 177 17.88 4.52 -12.37
C LYS A 177 16.88 3.45 -11.94
N LYS A 178 16.82 2.37 -12.72
CA LYS A 178 16.17 1.12 -12.33
C LYS A 178 17.10 0.33 -11.41
N LEU A 179 16.54 -0.25 -10.36
CA LEU A 179 17.21 -1.01 -9.32
C LEU A 179 16.54 -2.39 -9.22
N ASN A 180 17.35 -3.42 -8.95
CA ASN A 180 16.84 -4.75 -8.62
C ASN A 180 16.45 -4.80 -7.14
N ARG A 181 15.75 -5.88 -6.75
CA ARG A 181 15.42 -6.19 -5.36
C ARG A 181 16.67 -6.53 -4.55
N TYR A 182 16.85 -5.91 -3.40
CA TYR A 182 18.01 -6.13 -2.52
C TYR A 182 18.05 -7.56 -1.95
N TRP A 183 16.89 -8.17 -1.68
CA TRP A 183 16.83 -9.54 -1.13
C TRP A 183 17.11 -10.62 -2.19
N TYR A 184 16.89 -10.33 -3.48
CA TYR A 184 17.26 -11.24 -4.57
C TYR A 184 18.77 -11.25 -4.82
N GLU A 185 19.44 -10.10 -4.67
CA GLU A 185 20.90 -10.02 -4.85
C GLU A 185 21.68 -10.68 -3.69
N ASN A 186 21.11 -10.74 -2.48
CA ASN A 186 21.78 -11.34 -1.30
C ASN A 186 21.49 -12.82 -1.08
N SER A 187 20.42 -13.37 -1.65
CA SER A 187 20.16 -14.82 -1.61
C SER A 187 21.02 -15.60 -2.61
N LEU A 188 21.37 -14.98 -3.75
CA LEU A 188 22.25 -15.57 -4.77
C LEU A 188 23.74 -15.57 -4.39
N ASN A 189 24.18 -14.62 -3.56
CA ASN A 189 25.57 -14.53 -3.10
C ASN A 189 25.89 -15.38 -1.85
N ASN A 190 24.90 -16.10 -1.32
CA ASN A 190 25.04 -17.01 -0.17
C ASN A 190 24.76 -18.48 -0.55
N GLN A 191 24.77 -18.80 -1.85
CA GLN A 191 24.85 -20.16 -2.39
C GLN A 191 26.28 -20.43 -2.89
#